data_AF-A0A1B6EVY7-F1
#
_entry.id   AF-A0A1B6EVY7-F1
#
_cell.length_a   1.000
_cell.length_b   1.000
_cell.length_c   1.000
_cell.angle_alpha   90.00
_cell.angle_beta   90.00
_cell.angle_gamma   90.00
#
_symmetry.space_group_name_H-M   'P 1'
#
loop_
_entity.id
_entity.type
_entity.pdbx_description
1 polymer ?
#
loop_
_entity_poly.entity_id
_entity_poly.type
_entity_poly.pdbx_seq_one_letter_code
_entity_poly.pdbx_strand_id
1 'polypeptide(L)'
;SVICYASQSLQRLSHYWANDIDFSVLMLRHFLEDTEAYAEELTDPLSPVEDQLSKTLTMEEKIIKVTSFIKVFNSVMKGLGQHLSPTVSPTVTWTFLYDCLARMLSVVLKMLSLSVDFELVITGNECAWLLLNLLQNKTCPAHEDLYQLLDLEISLIPQLTNTALSSTLQLVAKVVKELSANLPLELVQRILKPGSLLLELRLTPCENIHRGIVAIYHSLLSLKNIPLLKEAYRLILTDLDSAYRLLVPELKLLCSGIEPTDRTTYDENKVESIVIFQLKALTDIANASNSLIGMWVLQPTILDLLASRLIPQSVGRVRPSLMYTQLYLLYSHCSRHSHFITTSSLVGVTHGRPAVSSLLGLPASDISQQSPTCGHF
;
A
#
# COMPACT_ATOMS: atom_id res chain seq x y z
N SER A 1 -12.28 -26.09 -10.38
CA SER A 1 -13.43 -26.50 -9.53
C SER A 1 -14.72 -25.95 -10.12
N VAL A 2 -15.87 -26.52 -9.77
CA VAL A 2 -17.21 -26.07 -10.23
C VAL A 2 -17.45 -24.59 -9.88
N ILE A 3 -16.99 -24.14 -8.70
CA ILE A 3 -17.12 -22.75 -8.24
C ILE A 3 -16.40 -21.78 -9.18
N CYS A 4 -15.19 -22.11 -9.64
CA CYS A 4 -14.46 -21.26 -10.59
C CYS A 4 -15.20 -21.17 -11.94
N TYR A 5 -15.77 -22.27 -12.42
CA TYR A 5 -16.56 -22.29 -13.65
C TYR A 5 -17.86 -21.48 -13.53
N ALA A 6 -18.54 -21.58 -12.38
CA ALA A 6 -19.73 -20.79 -12.08
C ALA A 6 -19.40 -19.28 -12.01
N SER A 7 -18.34 -18.91 -11.30
CA SER A 7 -17.86 -17.52 -11.23
C SER A 7 -17.49 -16.96 -12.61
N GLN A 8 -16.77 -17.71 -13.43
CA GLN A 8 -16.46 -17.32 -14.81
C GLN A 8 -17.71 -17.20 -15.69
N SER A 9 -18.67 -18.11 -15.51
CA SER A 9 -19.95 -18.04 -16.23
C SER A 9 -20.74 -16.79 -15.85
N LEU A 10 -20.81 -16.44 -14.56
CA LEU A 10 -21.43 -15.20 -14.10
C LEU A 10 -20.72 -13.96 -14.65
N GLN A 11 -19.38 -13.97 -14.72
CA GLN A 11 -18.61 -12.87 -15.31
C GLN A 11 -18.84 -12.75 -16.83
N ARG A 12 -19.08 -13.84 -17.54
CA ARG A 12 -19.44 -13.82 -18.97
C ARG A 12 -20.82 -13.23 -19.25
N LEU A 13 -21.67 -13.10 -18.23
CA LEU A 13 -22.95 -12.40 -18.31
C LEU A 13 -22.79 -10.88 -18.09
N SER A 14 -21.56 -10.35 -18.06
CA SER A 14 -21.23 -8.92 -17.88
C SER A 14 -22.09 -7.98 -18.72
N HIS A 15 -22.34 -8.30 -19.98
CA HIS A 15 -23.17 -7.45 -20.84
C HIS A 15 -24.62 -7.41 -20.40
N TYR A 16 -25.18 -8.49 -19.85
CA TYR A 16 -26.53 -8.48 -19.29
C TYR A 16 -26.59 -7.67 -17.99
N TRP A 17 -25.58 -7.82 -17.12
CA TRP A 17 -25.50 -7.03 -15.89
C TRP A 17 -25.40 -5.53 -16.18
N ALA A 18 -24.60 -5.14 -17.18
CA ALA A 18 -24.44 -3.75 -17.57
C ALA A 18 -25.67 -3.16 -18.29
N ASN A 19 -26.41 -3.99 -19.05
CA ASN A 19 -27.62 -3.56 -19.76
C ASN A 19 -28.78 -3.26 -18.81
N ASP A 20 -28.88 -3.96 -17.67
CA ASP A 20 -29.86 -3.69 -16.62
C ASP A 20 -29.16 -3.47 -15.28
N ILE A 21 -28.61 -2.27 -15.15
CA ILE A 21 -27.85 -1.87 -13.96
C ILE A 21 -28.74 -1.74 -12.72
N ASP A 22 -30.01 -1.36 -12.90
CA ASP A 22 -30.97 -1.21 -11.80
C ASP A 22 -31.27 -2.57 -11.17
N PHE A 23 -31.54 -3.58 -12.00
CA PHE A 23 -31.67 -4.95 -11.55
C PHE A 23 -30.39 -5.43 -10.84
N SER A 24 -29.22 -5.17 -11.42
CA SER A 24 -27.94 -5.62 -10.86
C SER A 24 -27.65 -4.99 -9.48
N VAL A 25 -27.94 -3.70 -9.31
CA VAL A 25 -27.81 -3.01 -8.02
C VAL A 25 -28.80 -3.56 -7.00
N LEU A 26 -30.06 -3.79 -7.38
CA LEU A 26 -31.06 -4.40 -6.50
C LEU A 26 -30.63 -5.79 -6.04
N MET A 27 -30.13 -6.62 -6.96
CA MET A 27 -29.64 -7.95 -6.65
C MET A 27 -28.45 -7.91 -5.69
N LEU A 28 -27.49 -6.99 -5.88
CA LEU A 28 -26.37 -6.81 -4.95
C LEU A 28 -26.83 -6.37 -3.56
N ARG A 29 -27.87 -5.53 -3.46
CA ARG A 29 -28.48 -5.16 -2.18
C ARG A 29 -29.09 -6.37 -1.46
N HIS A 30 -29.86 -7.19 -2.18
CA HIS A 30 -30.43 -8.40 -1.59
C HIS A 30 -29.32 -9.36 -1.12
N PHE A 31 -28.25 -9.56 -1.91
CA PHE A 31 -27.12 -10.38 -1.45
C PHE A 31 -26.46 -9.82 -0.19
N LEU A 32 -26.33 -8.50 -0.09
CA LEU A 32 -25.77 -7.85 1.09
C LEU A 32 -26.65 -8.08 2.33
N GLU A 33 -27.96 -7.85 2.20
CA GLU A 33 -28.96 -8.06 3.25
C GLU A 33 -29.01 -9.52 3.69
N ASP A 34 -29.02 -10.46 2.74
CA ASP A 34 -29.02 -11.90 3.02
C ASP A 34 -27.74 -12.32 3.74
N THR A 35 -26.58 -11.80 3.32
CA THR A 35 -25.29 -12.12 3.95
C THR A 35 -25.25 -11.64 5.39
N GLU A 36 -25.74 -10.43 5.66
CA GLU A 36 -25.81 -9.82 6.99
C GLU A 36 -26.79 -10.57 7.89
N ALA A 37 -28.02 -10.78 7.43
CA ALA A 37 -29.04 -11.51 8.19
C ALA A 37 -28.59 -12.94 8.52
N TYR A 38 -27.96 -13.63 7.56
CA TYR A 38 -27.41 -14.96 7.78
C TYR A 38 -26.25 -14.94 8.77
N ALA A 39 -25.35 -13.96 8.69
CA ALA A 39 -24.28 -13.81 9.68
C ALA A 39 -24.83 -13.50 11.08
N GLU A 40 -25.91 -12.75 11.20
CA GLU A 40 -26.58 -12.48 12.49
C GLU A 40 -27.22 -13.73 13.09
N GLU A 41 -28.07 -14.42 12.33
CA GLU A 41 -28.75 -15.65 12.77
C GLU A 41 -27.75 -16.72 13.24
N LEU A 42 -26.63 -16.84 12.54
CA LEU A 42 -25.61 -17.83 12.84
C LEU A 42 -24.78 -17.55 14.09
N THR A 43 -24.80 -16.31 14.57
CA THR A 43 -23.96 -15.83 15.68
C THR A 43 -24.74 -15.51 16.93
N ASP A 44 -26.08 -15.48 16.86
CA ASP A 44 -26.94 -15.31 18.02
C ASP A 44 -26.99 -16.61 18.87
N PRO A 45 -26.50 -16.59 20.12
CA PRO A 45 -26.61 -17.73 21.03
C PRO A 45 -28.03 -17.96 21.56
N LEU A 46 -28.96 -17.02 21.36
CA LEU A 46 -30.33 -17.03 21.86
C LEU A 46 -31.38 -17.30 20.78
N SER A 47 -30.98 -17.63 19.54
CA SER A 47 -31.95 -18.00 18.51
C SER A 47 -32.86 -19.11 19.06
N PRO A 48 -34.19 -18.92 19.04
CA PRO A 48 -35.10 -19.85 19.69
C PRO A 48 -34.88 -21.21 19.05
N VAL A 49 -34.43 -22.17 19.86
CA VAL A 49 -34.39 -23.59 19.53
C VAL A 49 -35.83 -24.07 19.51
N GLU A 50 -36.63 -23.54 18.59
CA GLU A 50 -37.97 -24.02 18.33
C GLU A 50 -37.94 -24.79 17.02
N ASP A 51 -38.02 -26.11 17.21
CA ASP A 51 -38.40 -27.11 16.22
C ASP A 51 -37.63 -27.09 14.91
N GLN A 52 -36.55 -27.87 14.86
CA GLN A 52 -36.42 -28.91 13.84
C GLN A 52 -35.29 -29.89 14.15
N LEU A 53 -35.53 -31.13 13.73
CA LEU A 53 -34.61 -32.27 13.64
C LEU A 53 -33.40 -32.04 12.70
N SER A 54 -33.03 -30.78 12.42
CA SER A 54 -32.01 -30.36 11.47
C SER A 54 -30.68 -30.17 12.19
N LYS A 55 -29.65 -30.90 11.72
CA LYS A 55 -28.26 -30.80 12.15
C LYS A 55 -27.87 -29.34 12.44
N THR A 56 -27.54 -29.04 13.69
CA THR A 56 -26.90 -27.78 14.06
C THR A 56 -25.66 -27.63 13.21
N LEU A 57 -25.65 -26.68 12.27
CA LEU A 57 -24.50 -26.42 11.39
C LEU A 57 -23.28 -26.15 12.25
N THR A 58 -22.19 -26.83 11.96
CA THR A 58 -20.89 -26.58 12.59
C THR A 58 -20.41 -25.16 12.27
N MET A 59 -19.56 -24.59 13.13
CA MET A 59 -19.02 -23.25 12.91
C MET A 59 -18.26 -23.13 11.56
N GLU A 60 -17.63 -24.22 11.13
CA GLU A 60 -16.97 -24.32 9.83
C GLU A 60 -17.98 -24.21 8.66
N GLU A 61 -19.09 -24.96 8.72
CA GLU A 61 -20.14 -24.90 7.69
C GLU A 61 -20.80 -23.50 7.63
N LYS A 62 -20.93 -22.83 8.78
CA LYS A 62 -21.41 -21.45 8.89
C LYS A 62 -20.50 -20.49 8.12
N ILE A 63 -19.18 -20.57 8.35
CA ILE A 63 -18.18 -19.74 7.67
C ILE A 63 -18.14 -20.02 6.17
N ILE A 64 -18.15 -21.29 5.77
CA ILE A 64 -18.12 -21.68 4.35
C ILE A 64 -19.31 -21.06 3.59
N LYS A 65 -20.49 -21.06 4.20
CA LYS A 65 -21.69 -20.46 3.59
C LYS A 65 -21.57 -18.94 3.45
N VAL A 66 -21.21 -18.22 4.51
CA VAL A 66 -20.99 -16.75 4.44
C VAL A 66 -19.93 -16.43 3.38
N THR A 67 -18.81 -17.15 3.39
CA THR A 67 -17.73 -17.00 2.39
C THR A 67 -18.24 -17.22 0.97
N SER A 68 -19.15 -18.17 0.76
CA SER A 68 -19.74 -18.43 -0.56
C SER A 68 -20.63 -17.29 -1.05
N PHE A 69 -21.41 -16.66 -0.18
CA PHE A 69 -22.19 -15.47 -0.53
C PHE A 69 -21.29 -14.31 -0.95
N ILE A 70 -20.23 -14.03 -0.18
CA ILE A 70 -19.27 -12.97 -0.51
C ILE A 70 -18.57 -13.28 -1.86
N LYS A 71 -18.26 -14.55 -2.16
CA LYS A 71 -17.71 -14.93 -3.48
C LYS A 71 -18.66 -14.66 -4.64
N VAL A 72 -19.96 -14.90 -4.48
CA VAL A 72 -20.96 -14.59 -5.50
C VAL A 72 -21.05 -13.08 -5.69
N PHE A 73 -21.13 -12.33 -4.59
CA PHE A 73 -21.11 -10.86 -4.61
C PHE A 73 -19.89 -10.31 -5.36
N ASN A 74 -18.68 -10.77 -5.01
CA ASN A 74 -17.43 -10.40 -5.69
C ASN A 74 -17.46 -10.75 -7.19
N SER A 75 -18.03 -11.90 -7.56
CA SER A 75 -18.11 -12.34 -8.95
C SER A 75 -19.02 -11.42 -9.79
N VAL A 76 -20.15 -11.02 -9.23
CA VAL A 76 -21.08 -10.07 -9.87
C VAL A 76 -20.43 -8.69 -9.98
N MET A 77 -19.79 -8.19 -8.91
CA MET A 77 -19.05 -6.92 -8.94
C MET A 77 -17.97 -6.88 -10.03
N LYS A 78 -17.20 -7.97 -10.18
CA LYS A 78 -16.20 -8.11 -11.25
C LYS A 78 -16.83 -8.11 -12.64
N GLY A 79 -17.99 -8.74 -12.80
CA GLY A 79 -18.76 -8.73 -14.05
C GLY A 79 -19.23 -7.32 -14.43
N LEU A 80 -19.62 -6.51 -13.45
CA LEU A 80 -20.05 -5.13 -13.65
C LEU A 80 -18.88 -4.15 -13.87
N GLY A 81 -17.76 -4.36 -13.18
CA GLY A 81 -16.56 -3.54 -13.32
C GLY A 81 -16.84 -2.04 -13.13
N GLN A 82 -16.43 -1.22 -14.10
CA GLN A 82 -16.60 0.25 -14.03
C GLN A 82 -18.06 0.71 -14.16
N HIS A 83 -18.98 -0.14 -14.63
CA HIS A 83 -20.40 0.19 -14.65
C HIS A 83 -20.99 0.34 -13.24
N LEU A 84 -20.32 -0.18 -12.21
CA LEU A 84 -20.68 0.05 -10.81
C LEU A 84 -20.16 1.39 -10.26
N SER A 85 -19.45 2.19 -11.06
CA SER A 85 -19.00 3.52 -10.63
C SER A 85 -20.12 4.55 -10.75
N PRO A 86 -20.39 5.36 -9.71
CA PRO A 86 -21.30 6.51 -9.80
C PRO A 86 -20.92 7.54 -10.87
N THR A 87 -19.66 7.51 -11.34
CA THR A 87 -19.20 8.38 -12.44
C THR A 87 -19.61 7.89 -13.82
N VAL A 88 -19.91 6.59 -13.97
CA VAL A 88 -20.27 5.94 -15.23
C VAL A 88 -21.77 5.72 -15.29
N SER A 89 -22.37 5.28 -14.18
CA SER A 89 -23.79 4.93 -14.10
C SER A 89 -24.47 5.80 -13.05
N PRO A 90 -25.45 6.66 -13.43
CA PRO A 90 -26.11 7.57 -12.50
C PRO A 90 -27.03 6.86 -11.49
N THR A 91 -27.38 5.60 -11.77
CA THR A 91 -28.19 4.73 -10.90
C THR A 91 -27.42 4.27 -9.66
N VAL A 92 -26.09 4.22 -9.75
CA VAL A 92 -25.23 3.80 -8.64
C VAL A 92 -24.82 5.01 -7.81
N THR A 93 -25.13 4.98 -6.52
CA THR A 93 -24.80 6.06 -5.59
C THR A 93 -23.54 5.76 -4.79
N TRP A 94 -22.82 6.80 -4.36
CA TRP A 94 -21.71 6.64 -3.41
C TRP A 94 -22.18 6.03 -2.08
N THR A 95 -23.38 6.39 -1.63
CA THR A 95 -23.98 5.86 -0.40
C THR A 95 -24.15 4.35 -0.48
N PHE A 96 -24.61 3.82 -1.61
CA PHE A 96 -24.71 2.38 -1.82
C PHE A 96 -23.35 1.68 -1.66
N LEU A 97 -22.29 2.23 -2.26
CA LEU A 97 -20.96 1.64 -2.16
C LEU A 97 -20.39 1.71 -0.74
N TYR A 98 -20.65 2.78 0.00
CA TYR A 98 -20.28 2.88 1.41
C TYR A 98 -21.02 1.87 2.27
N ASP A 99 -22.33 1.70 2.05
CA ASP A 99 -23.16 0.73 2.78
C ASP A 99 -22.68 -0.70 2.50
N CYS A 100 -22.36 -1.02 1.23
CA CYS A 100 -21.75 -2.29 0.85
C CYS A 100 -20.45 -2.55 1.60
N LEU A 101 -19.54 -1.57 1.65
CA LEU A 101 -18.27 -1.73 2.34
C LEU A 101 -18.46 -1.90 3.85
N ALA A 102 -19.27 -1.06 4.49
CA ALA A 102 -19.53 -1.11 5.93
C ALA A 102 -20.10 -2.48 6.35
N ARG A 103 -21.16 -2.93 5.69
CA ARG A 103 -21.82 -4.20 6.04
C ARG A 103 -20.93 -5.41 5.73
N MET A 104 -20.20 -5.41 4.62
CA MET A 104 -19.27 -6.49 4.31
C MET A 104 -18.12 -6.57 5.32
N LEU A 105 -17.55 -5.43 5.72
CA LEU A 105 -16.50 -5.39 6.76
C LEU A 105 -17.04 -5.88 8.11
N SER A 106 -18.22 -5.43 8.52
CA SER A 106 -18.89 -5.87 9.74
C SER A 106 -19.08 -7.39 9.77
N VAL A 107 -19.61 -7.97 8.68
CA VAL A 107 -19.78 -9.43 8.57
C VAL A 107 -18.44 -10.16 8.65
N VAL A 108 -17.43 -9.73 7.89
CA VAL A 108 -16.11 -10.40 7.87
C VAL A 108 -15.44 -10.32 9.24
N LEU A 109 -15.43 -9.15 9.88
CA LEU A 109 -14.89 -8.94 11.22
C LEU A 109 -15.56 -9.87 12.24
N LYS A 110 -16.90 -9.89 12.23
CA LYS A 110 -17.69 -10.72 13.14
C LYS A 110 -17.36 -12.20 12.96
N MET A 111 -17.32 -12.68 11.72
CA MET A 111 -17.02 -14.09 11.43
C MET A 111 -15.58 -14.47 11.79
N LEU A 112 -14.59 -13.62 11.48
CA LEU A 112 -13.19 -13.87 11.84
C LEU A 112 -12.93 -13.80 13.35
N SER A 113 -13.74 -13.03 14.09
CA SER A 113 -13.66 -12.99 15.56
C SER A 113 -14.09 -14.30 16.23
N LEU A 114 -14.91 -15.11 15.54
CA LEU A 114 -15.41 -16.38 16.04
C LEU A 114 -14.50 -17.55 15.70
N SER A 115 -14.01 -17.60 14.46
CA SER A 115 -13.02 -18.58 14.04
C SER A 115 -12.25 -18.06 12.84
N VAL A 116 -10.93 -18.18 12.89
CA VAL A 116 -10.04 -17.76 11.82
C VAL A 116 -10.18 -18.74 10.65
N ASP A 117 -10.65 -18.25 9.51
CA ASP A 117 -10.73 -19.01 8.27
C ASP A 117 -10.00 -18.26 7.15
N PHE A 118 -9.07 -18.95 6.49
CA PHE A 118 -8.21 -18.33 5.49
C PHE A 118 -8.94 -18.01 4.18
N GLU A 119 -9.97 -18.78 3.83
CA GLU A 119 -10.74 -18.53 2.61
C GLU A 119 -11.64 -17.31 2.77
N LEU A 120 -12.20 -17.12 3.97
CA LEU A 120 -12.93 -15.92 4.37
C LEU A 120 -12.02 -14.68 4.34
N VAL A 121 -10.80 -14.77 4.90
CA VAL A 121 -9.80 -13.68 4.81
C VAL A 121 -9.55 -13.31 3.34
N ILE A 122 -9.26 -14.29 2.48
CA ILE A 122 -8.99 -14.04 1.07
C ILE A 122 -10.19 -13.38 0.38
N THR A 123 -11.38 -13.93 0.61
CA THR A 123 -12.62 -13.48 -0.06
C THR A 123 -13.07 -12.11 0.44
N GLY A 124 -13.00 -11.87 1.74
CA GLY A 124 -13.31 -10.59 2.38
C GLY A 124 -12.36 -9.49 1.91
N ASN A 125 -11.06 -9.77 1.85
CA ASN A 125 -10.06 -8.84 1.35
C ASN A 125 -10.27 -8.49 -0.12
N GLU A 126 -10.64 -9.47 -0.94
CA GLU A 126 -11.01 -9.21 -2.33
C GLU A 126 -12.24 -8.31 -2.44
N CYS A 127 -13.25 -8.53 -1.58
CA CYS A 127 -14.47 -7.71 -1.55
C CYS A 127 -14.13 -6.25 -1.19
N ALA A 128 -13.40 -6.06 -0.09
CA ALA A 128 -12.93 -4.74 0.34
C ALA A 128 -12.07 -4.08 -0.75
N TRP A 129 -11.18 -4.83 -1.39
CA TRP A 129 -10.35 -4.31 -2.48
C TRP A 129 -11.18 -3.82 -3.67
N LEU A 130 -12.20 -4.58 -4.10
CA LEU A 130 -13.08 -4.22 -5.21
C LEU A 130 -13.87 -2.94 -4.90
N LEU A 131 -14.44 -2.85 -3.70
CA LEU A 131 -15.19 -1.69 -3.23
C LEU A 131 -14.29 -0.45 -3.10
N LEU A 132 -13.11 -0.58 -2.50
CA LEU A 132 -12.12 0.50 -2.41
C LEU A 132 -11.67 0.98 -3.80
N ASN A 133 -11.60 0.09 -4.79
CA ASN A 133 -11.25 0.47 -6.15
C ASN A 133 -12.32 1.35 -6.82
N LEU A 134 -13.58 1.18 -6.45
CA LEU A 134 -14.70 2.01 -6.92
C LEU A 134 -14.80 3.32 -6.11
N LEU A 135 -14.58 3.26 -4.80
CA LEU A 135 -14.63 4.40 -3.89
C LEU A 135 -13.44 5.37 -4.08
N GLN A 136 -12.28 4.86 -4.48
CA GLN A 136 -11.05 5.63 -4.68
C GLN A 136 -10.69 6.48 -3.44
N ASN A 137 -10.36 7.76 -3.63
CA ASN A 137 -10.00 8.68 -2.53
C ASN A 137 -11.21 9.29 -1.78
N LYS A 138 -12.43 8.77 -1.97
CA LYS A 138 -13.61 9.31 -1.30
C LYS A 138 -13.67 8.77 0.13
N THR A 139 -13.86 9.68 1.09
CA THR A 139 -13.98 9.34 2.51
C THR A 139 -15.21 8.47 2.75
N CYS A 140 -15.01 7.30 3.33
CA CYS A 140 -16.06 6.37 3.73
C CYS A 140 -16.19 6.36 5.26
N PRO A 141 -17.42 6.28 5.82
CA PRO A 141 -17.62 6.10 7.26
C PRO A 141 -17.06 4.77 7.79
N ALA A 142 -16.89 3.76 6.94
CA ALA A 142 -16.39 2.42 7.31
C ALA A 142 -14.86 2.33 7.47
N HIS A 143 -14.14 3.45 7.55
CA HIS A 143 -12.68 3.43 7.72
C HIS A 143 -12.25 2.79 9.04
N GLU A 144 -13.02 2.98 10.12
CA GLU A 144 -12.72 2.37 11.42
C GLU A 144 -12.78 0.84 11.35
N ASP A 145 -13.85 0.29 10.77
CA ASP A 145 -13.99 -1.16 10.58
C ASP A 145 -12.87 -1.70 9.66
N LEU A 146 -12.48 -0.93 8.64
CA LEU A 146 -11.38 -1.31 7.76
C LEU A 146 -10.05 -1.36 8.52
N TYR A 147 -9.76 -0.39 9.38
CA TYR A 147 -8.56 -0.41 10.22
C TYR A 147 -8.60 -1.53 11.26
N GLN A 148 -9.76 -1.80 11.84
CA GLN A 148 -9.96 -2.93 12.74
C GLN A 148 -9.69 -4.27 12.03
N LEU A 149 -10.12 -4.41 10.77
CA LEU A 149 -9.83 -5.60 9.97
C LEU A 149 -8.33 -5.74 9.71
N LEU A 150 -7.66 -4.66 9.30
CA LEU A 150 -6.22 -4.68 9.10
C LEU A 150 -5.46 -5.03 10.38
N ASP A 151 -5.86 -4.49 11.53
CA ASP A 151 -5.23 -4.77 12.81
C ASP A 151 -5.39 -6.24 13.21
N LEU A 152 -6.59 -6.81 12.99
CA LEU A 152 -6.86 -8.23 13.20
C LEU A 152 -5.98 -9.08 12.28
N GLU A 153 -5.99 -8.83 10.97
CA GLU A 153 -5.22 -9.64 10.01
C GLU A 153 -3.71 -9.52 10.20
N ILE A 154 -3.20 -8.32 10.52
CA ILE A 154 -1.78 -8.13 10.84
C ILE A 154 -1.39 -8.97 12.06
N SER A 155 -2.27 -9.07 13.07
CA SER A 155 -2.01 -9.92 14.24
C SER A 155 -2.01 -11.42 13.91
N LEU A 156 -2.72 -11.81 12.84
CA LEU A 156 -2.83 -13.19 12.38
C LEU A 156 -1.71 -13.62 11.42
N ILE A 157 -0.86 -12.70 10.93
CA ILE A 157 0.23 -12.97 9.97
C ILE A 157 1.00 -14.27 10.23
N PRO A 158 1.43 -14.60 11.46
CA PRO A 158 2.21 -15.83 11.70
C PRO A 158 1.46 -17.13 11.40
N GLN A 159 0.12 -17.08 11.36
CA GLN A 159 -0.76 -18.23 11.16
C GLN A 159 -1.29 -18.32 9.71
N LEU A 160 -1.20 -17.23 8.94
CA LEU A 160 -1.78 -17.17 7.60
C LEU A 160 -1.01 -18.04 6.59
N THR A 161 -1.76 -18.66 5.69
CA THR A 161 -1.18 -19.30 4.49
C THR A 161 -0.58 -18.25 3.55
N ASN A 162 0.35 -18.65 2.68
CA ASN A 162 0.98 -17.71 1.72
C ASN A 162 -0.04 -16.98 0.82
N THR A 163 -1.16 -17.64 0.48
CA THR A 163 -2.24 -17.06 -0.31
C THR A 163 -3.03 -16.02 0.49
N ALA A 164 -3.41 -16.35 1.73
CA ALA A 164 -4.10 -15.41 2.62
C ALA A 164 -3.21 -14.22 2.98
N LEU A 165 -1.95 -14.47 3.33
CA LEU A 165 -0.96 -13.43 3.61
C LEU A 165 -0.76 -12.50 2.40
N SER A 166 -0.64 -13.06 1.19
CA SER A 166 -0.56 -12.23 -0.03
C SER A 166 -1.82 -11.38 -0.23
N SER A 167 -3.00 -11.88 0.12
CA SER A 167 -4.25 -11.11 0.04
C SER A 167 -4.27 -9.95 1.04
N THR A 168 -3.92 -10.23 2.31
CA THR A 168 -3.78 -9.22 3.37
C THR A 168 -2.79 -8.13 2.98
N LEU A 169 -1.60 -8.47 2.48
CA LEU A 169 -0.60 -7.49 2.07
C LEU A 169 -1.08 -6.61 0.91
N GLN A 170 -1.82 -7.19 -0.04
CA GLN A 170 -2.42 -6.43 -1.14
C GLN A 170 -3.52 -5.49 -0.66
N LEU A 171 -4.33 -5.92 0.32
CA LEU A 171 -5.33 -5.05 0.94
C LEU A 171 -4.65 -3.90 1.69
N VAL A 172 -3.63 -4.16 2.52
CA VAL A 172 -2.88 -3.10 3.23
C VAL A 172 -2.33 -2.07 2.22
N ALA A 173 -1.68 -2.52 1.14
CA ALA A 173 -1.18 -1.61 0.10
C ALA A 173 -2.32 -0.79 -0.53
N LYS A 174 -3.46 -1.42 -0.80
CA LYS A 174 -4.64 -0.74 -1.36
C LYS A 174 -5.21 0.32 -0.41
N VAL A 175 -5.35 0.01 0.88
CA VAL A 175 -5.83 0.95 1.90
C VAL A 175 -4.89 2.16 2.01
N VAL A 176 -3.59 1.92 2.12
CA VAL A 176 -2.59 3.01 2.17
C VAL A 176 -2.70 3.92 0.94
N LYS A 177 -2.87 3.33 -0.25
CA LYS A 177 -2.95 4.06 -1.52
C LYS A 177 -4.22 4.91 -1.64
N GLU A 178 -5.39 4.33 -1.34
CA GLU A 178 -6.68 5.01 -1.58
C GLU A 178 -7.02 5.99 -0.44
N LEU A 179 -6.74 5.64 0.81
CA LEU A 179 -7.09 6.52 1.94
C LEU A 179 -6.09 7.66 2.12
N SER A 180 -4.83 7.51 1.65
CA SER A 180 -3.70 8.45 1.56
C SER A 180 -3.73 9.72 2.44
N ALA A 181 -4.72 10.60 2.27
CA ALA A 181 -4.90 11.80 3.08
C ALA A 181 -5.36 11.54 4.53
N ASN A 182 -6.16 10.49 4.74
CA ASN A 182 -6.84 10.15 6.00
C ASN A 182 -6.22 8.93 6.70
N LEU A 183 -5.01 8.54 6.30
CA LEU A 183 -4.33 7.38 6.87
C LEU A 183 -3.83 7.73 8.29
N PRO A 184 -4.13 6.92 9.33
CA PRO A 184 -3.65 7.15 10.68
C PRO A 184 -2.14 6.93 10.77
N LEU A 185 -1.49 7.72 11.63
CA LEU A 185 -0.06 7.62 11.89
C LEU A 185 0.31 6.26 12.51
N GLU A 186 -0.57 5.75 13.35
CA GLU A 186 -0.47 4.49 14.07
C GLU A 186 -0.29 3.32 13.11
N LEU A 187 -1.01 3.31 11.98
CA LEU A 187 -0.89 2.26 10.97
C LEU A 187 0.47 2.30 10.27
N VAL A 188 0.97 3.49 9.92
CA VAL A 188 2.32 3.65 9.34
C VAL A 188 3.39 3.15 10.31
N GLN A 189 3.25 3.51 11.59
CA GLN A 189 4.15 3.05 12.64
C GLN A 189 4.05 1.53 12.85
N ARG A 190 2.86 0.95 12.84
CA ARG A 190 2.66 -0.51 12.97
C ARG A 190 3.29 -1.29 11.82
N ILE A 191 3.34 -0.71 10.62
CA ILE A 191 3.98 -1.33 9.45
C ILE A 191 5.52 -1.22 9.51
N LEU A 192 6.05 -0.04 9.87
CA LEU A 192 7.47 0.28 9.67
C LEU A 192 8.33 0.32 10.94
N LYS A 193 7.75 0.39 12.15
CA LYS A 193 8.55 0.44 13.39
C LYS A 193 9.34 -0.85 13.63
N PRO A 194 10.46 -0.77 14.36
CA PRO A 194 11.19 -1.94 14.85
C PRO A 194 10.26 -2.92 15.55
N GLY A 195 10.41 -4.21 15.25
CA GLY A 195 9.56 -5.28 15.81
C GLY A 195 8.24 -5.49 15.08
N SER A 196 7.96 -4.79 13.97
CA SER A 196 6.80 -5.13 13.15
C SER A 196 6.98 -6.48 12.45
N LEU A 197 5.88 -7.25 12.38
CA LEU A 197 5.84 -8.54 11.70
C LEU A 197 6.13 -8.39 10.19
N LEU A 198 5.83 -7.23 9.60
CA LEU A 198 6.03 -6.98 8.17
C LEU A 198 7.50 -6.80 7.80
N LEU A 199 8.35 -6.36 8.72
CA LEU A 199 9.79 -6.22 8.45
C LEU A 199 10.45 -7.58 8.21
N GLU A 200 10.01 -8.63 8.90
CA GLU A 200 10.54 -9.99 8.73
C GLU A 200 10.14 -10.60 7.38
N LEU A 201 8.94 -10.26 6.90
CA LEU A 201 8.41 -10.77 5.63
C LEU A 201 9.23 -10.34 4.40
N ARG A 202 10.08 -9.32 4.51
CA ARG A 202 10.96 -8.84 3.42
C ARG A 202 11.94 -9.90 2.93
N LEU A 203 12.31 -10.83 3.82
CA LEU A 203 13.26 -11.91 3.55
C LEU A 203 12.59 -13.19 3.04
N THR A 204 11.26 -13.17 2.85
CA THR A 204 10.49 -14.34 2.41
C THR A 204 10.87 -14.72 0.98
N PRO A 205 11.10 -16.02 0.67
CA PRO A 205 11.41 -16.48 -0.68
C PRO A 205 10.19 -16.49 -1.62
N CYS A 206 8.98 -16.37 -1.09
CA CYS A 206 7.74 -16.31 -1.86
C CYS A 206 7.60 -14.97 -2.59
N GLU A 207 7.62 -15.00 -3.92
CA GLU A 207 7.52 -13.82 -4.78
C GLU A 207 6.24 -13.02 -4.54
N ASN A 208 5.09 -13.69 -4.32
CA ASN A 208 3.81 -13.02 -4.11
C ASN A 208 3.82 -12.17 -2.82
N ILE A 209 4.37 -12.72 -1.73
CA ILE A 209 4.51 -12.02 -0.45
C ILE A 209 5.48 -10.84 -0.61
N HIS A 210 6.63 -11.10 -1.22
CA HIS A 210 7.63 -10.07 -1.47
C HIS A 210 7.06 -8.91 -2.32
N ARG A 211 6.30 -9.21 -3.38
CA ARG A 211 5.60 -8.20 -4.19
C ARG A 211 4.58 -7.42 -3.38
N GLY A 212 3.85 -8.07 -2.48
CA GLY A 212 2.93 -7.44 -1.53
C GLY A 212 3.63 -6.43 -0.64
N ILE A 213 4.74 -6.81 0.00
CA ILE A 213 5.50 -5.89 0.88
C ILE A 213 6.07 -4.71 0.08
N VAL A 214 6.64 -4.95 -1.11
CA VAL A 214 7.13 -3.85 -1.97
C VAL A 214 6.00 -2.89 -2.33
N ALA A 215 4.80 -3.42 -2.65
CA ALA A 215 3.64 -2.58 -2.95
C ALA A 215 3.20 -1.71 -1.77
N ILE A 216 3.32 -2.20 -0.52
CA ILE A 216 3.06 -1.40 0.69
C ILE A 216 4.07 -0.24 0.78
N TYR A 217 5.37 -0.52 0.62
CA TYR A 217 6.41 0.51 0.66
C TYR A 217 6.21 1.56 -0.44
N HIS A 218 5.92 1.16 -1.67
CA HIS A 218 5.63 2.10 -2.75
C HIS A 218 4.38 2.94 -2.44
N SER A 219 3.33 2.32 -1.89
CA SER A 219 2.11 3.04 -1.50
C SER A 219 2.39 4.10 -0.42
N LEU A 220 3.20 3.75 0.60
CA LEU A 220 3.64 4.68 1.66
C LEU A 220 4.50 5.82 1.11
N LEU A 221 5.41 5.54 0.17
CA LEU A 221 6.27 6.54 -0.46
C LEU A 221 5.53 7.41 -1.49
N SER A 222 4.31 7.02 -1.88
CA SER A 222 3.43 7.77 -2.79
C SER A 222 2.34 8.57 -2.09
N LEU A 223 2.38 8.66 -0.74
CA LEU A 223 1.37 9.36 0.05
C LEU A 223 1.25 10.84 -0.31
N LYS A 224 0.01 11.31 -0.46
CA LYS A 224 -0.32 12.72 -0.70
C LYS A 224 -0.19 13.57 0.56
N ASN A 225 -0.35 12.95 1.74
CA ASN A 225 -0.16 13.61 3.04
C ASN A 225 1.34 13.78 3.32
N ILE A 226 1.86 15.00 3.10
CA ILE A 226 3.30 15.32 3.22
C ILE A 226 3.87 14.99 4.61
N PRO A 227 3.26 15.41 5.75
CA PRO A 227 3.73 15.01 7.07
C PRO A 227 3.86 13.49 7.24
N LEU A 228 2.87 12.74 6.80
CA LEU A 228 2.86 11.29 6.93
C LEU A 228 3.90 10.62 6.02
N LEU A 229 4.06 11.14 4.79
CA LEU A 229 5.11 10.72 3.87
C LEU A 229 6.50 10.93 4.46
N LYS A 230 6.75 12.09 5.09
CA LYS A 230 8.03 12.40 5.74
C LYS A 230 8.32 11.41 6.87
N GLU A 231 7.32 11.05 7.67
CA GLU A 231 7.50 10.09 8.74
C GLU A 231 7.73 8.66 8.21
N ALA A 232 6.97 8.22 7.21
CA ALA A 232 7.20 6.94 6.56
C ALA A 232 8.62 6.86 5.96
N TYR A 233 9.06 7.91 5.28
CA TYR A 233 10.42 8.01 4.75
C TYR A 233 11.47 8.00 5.86
N ARG A 234 11.25 8.74 6.96
CA ARG A 234 12.15 8.73 8.13
C ARG A 234 12.30 7.32 8.69
N LEU A 235 11.20 6.60 8.91
CA LEU A 235 11.23 5.22 9.44
C LEU A 235 11.97 4.26 8.51
N ILE A 236 11.75 4.37 7.19
CA ILE A 236 12.49 3.58 6.19
C ILE A 236 13.99 3.88 6.26
N LEU A 237 14.38 5.16 6.33
CA LEU A 237 15.79 5.52 6.41
C LEU A 237 16.45 5.15 7.75
N THR A 238 15.72 5.17 8.86
CA THR A 238 16.21 4.67 10.15
C THR A 238 16.50 3.19 10.08
N ASP A 239 15.62 2.42 9.43
CA ASP A 239 15.85 0.99 9.21
C ASP A 239 17.01 0.73 8.23
N LEU A 240 17.17 1.58 7.21
CA LEU A 240 18.31 1.52 6.27
C LEU A 240 19.62 1.80 6.99
N ASP A 241 19.65 2.84 7.82
CA ASP A 241 20.82 3.25 8.60
C ASP A 241 21.23 2.12 9.56
N SER A 242 20.26 1.50 10.23
CA SER A 242 20.49 0.38 11.15
C SER A 242 21.11 -0.82 10.44
N ALA A 243 20.57 -1.22 9.27
CA ALA A 243 21.12 -2.31 8.49
C ALA A 243 22.49 -1.96 7.87
N TYR A 244 22.62 -0.80 7.22
CA TYR A 244 23.82 -0.43 6.47
C TYR A 244 25.04 -0.22 7.37
N ARG A 245 24.85 0.28 8.60
CA ARG A 245 25.93 0.45 9.58
C ARG A 245 26.61 -0.86 9.97
N LEU A 246 25.91 -1.99 9.92
CA LEU A 246 26.51 -3.30 10.17
C LEU A 246 27.49 -3.70 9.06
N LEU A 247 27.29 -3.20 7.83
CA LEU A 247 28.22 -3.40 6.72
C LEU A 247 29.33 -2.33 6.69
N VAL A 248 28.96 -1.08 7.01
CA VAL A 248 29.85 0.09 6.94
C VAL A 248 29.71 0.89 8.25
N PRO A 249 30.49 0.58 9.30
CA PRO A 249 30.39 1.25 10.60
C PRO A 249 30.66 2.76 10.55
N GLU A 250 31.45 3.20 9.57
CA GLU A 250 31.88 4.59 9.36
C GLU A 250 30.79 5.47 8.68
N LEU A 251 29.59 4.93 8.45
CA LEU A 251 28.50 5.65 7.77
C LEU A 251 28.06 6.91 8.54
N LYS A 252 27.93 8.03 7.84
CA LYS A 252 27.24 9.23 8.36
C LYS A 252 25.76 8.91 8.61
N LEU A 253 25.14 9.56 9.59
CA LEU A 253 23.70 9.39 9.86
C LEU A 253 22.87 9.74 8.64
N LEU A 254 22.02 8.81 8.20
CA LEU A 254 21.15 9.03 7.04
C LEU A 254 20.06 10.06 7.35
N CYS A 255 19.56 10.12 8.57
CA CYS A 255 18.58 11.11 9.04
C CYS A 255 18.99 11.74 10.38
N SER A 256 18.62 13.00 10.60
CA SER A 256 18.70 13.67 11.90
C SER A 256 17.53 13.23 12.80
N GLY A 257 17.79 13.02 14.10
CA GLY A 257 16.76 12.66 15.08
C GLY A 257 16.45 11.16 15.20
N ILE A 258 17.41 10.28 14.88
CA ILE A 258 17.28 8.84 15.16
C ILE A 258 17.57 8.59 16.63
N GLU A 259 16.56 8.22 17.41
CA GLU A 259 16.75 7.74 18.78
C GLU A 259 17.35 6.32 18.77
N PRO A 260 18.17 5.93 19.76
CA PRO A 260 18.75 4.58 19.82
C PRO A 260 17.70 3.46 19.90
N THR A 261 16.54 3.77 20.48
CA THR A 261 15.35 2.92 20.63
C THR A 261 14.66 2.61 19.30
N ASP A 262 14.85 3.45 18.27
CA ASP A 262 14.28 3.26 16.94
C ASP A 262 15.10 2.29 16.06
N ARG A 263 16.22 1.75 16.56
CA ARG A 263 17.12 0.91 15.76
C ARG A 263 16.74 -0.56 15.83
N THR A 264 16.70 -1.18 14.66
CA THR A 264 16.52 -2.61 14.46
C THR A 264 17.87 -3.33 14.51
N THR A 265 17.95 -4.38 15.32
CA THR A 265 19.12 -5.28 15.36
C THR A 265 18.95 -6.38 14.33
N TYR A 266 19.94 -6.54 13.44
CA TYR A 266 19.90 -7.55 12.37
C TYR A 266 21.05 -8.55 12.48
N ASP A 267 20.80 -9.77 12.03
CA ASP A 267 21.83 -10.78 11.80
C ASP A 267 22.61 -10.44 10.53
N GLU A 268 23.96 -10.43 10.62
CA GLU A 268 24.90 -10.04 9.56
C GLU A 268 24.62 -10.76 8.22
N ASN A 269 24.14 -12.00 8.27
CA ASN A 269 23.84 -12.80 7.09
C ASN A 269 22.65 -12.25 6.27
N LYS A 270 21.73 -11.54 6.92
CA LYS A 270 20.48 -11.03 6.32
C LYS A 270 20.57 -9.56 5.93
N VAL A 271 21.55 -8.84 6.48
CA VAL A 271 21.71 -7.38 6.30
C VAL A 271 21.78 -6.98 4.84
N GLU A 272 22.55 -7.70 4.02
CA GLU A 272 22.69 -7.36 2.59
C GLU A 272 21.35 -7.40 1.85
N SER A 273 20.55 -8.46 2.07
CA SER A 273 19.22 -8.59 1.46
C SER A 273 18.27 -7.49 1.93
N ILE A 274 18.35 -7.08 3.20
CA ILE A 274 17.55 -5.98 3.74
C ILE A 274 17.91 -4.67 3.06
N VAL A 275 19.21 -4.36 2.92
CA VAL A 275 19.64 -3.13 2.26
C VAL A 275 19.20 -3.12 0.78
N ILE A 276 19.39 -4.21 0.05
CA ILE A 276 18.95 -4.33 -1.34
C ILE A 276 17.43 -4.17 -1.45
N PHE A 277 16.66 -4.77 -0.53
CA PHE A 277 15.22 -4.60 -0.46
C PHE A 277 14.83 -3.13 -0.29
N GLN A 278 15.46 -2.42 0.63
CA GLN A 278 15.15 -1.03 0.90
C GLN A 278 15.51 -0.12 -0.27
N LEU A 279 16.65 -0.35 -0.93
CA LEU A 279 17.00 0.35 -2.17
C LEU A 279 15.96 0.08 -3.27
N LYS A 280 15.48 -1.16 -3.40
CA LYS A 280 14.39 -1.51 -4.32
C LYS A 280 13.11 -0.74 -3.99
N ALA A 281 12.73 -0.64 -2.72
CA ALA A 281 11.54 0.12 -2.32
C ALA A 281 11.65 1.63 -2.64
N LEU A 282 12.86 2.19 -2.61
CA LEU A 282 13.11 3.59 -2.97
C LEU A 282 13.05 3.86 -4.49
N THR A 283 13.00 2.82 -5.34
CA THR A 283 13.02 2.98 -6.80
C THR A 283 11.83 3.78 -7.33
N ASP A 284 10.64 3.61 -6.74
CA ASP A 284 9.42 4.25 -7.22
C ASP A 284 9.49 5.77 -7.04
N ILE A 285 9.87 6.23 -5.83
CA ILE A 285 10.05 7.66 -5.56
C ILE A 285 11.26 8.25 -6.27
N ALA A 286 12.33 7.47 -6.46
CA ALA A 286 13.50 7.90 -7.21
C ALA A 286 13.16 8.15 -8.70
N ASN A 287 12.32 7.31 -9.31
CA ASN A 287 12.02 7.41 -10.74
C ASN A 287 10.70 8.15 -11.03
N ALA A 288 10.02 8.67 -10.00
CA ALA A 288 8.78 9.41 -10.13
C ALA A 288 8.97 10.68 -10.97
N SER A 289 8.31 10.75 -12.13
CA SER A 289 8.36 11.93 -13.00
C SER A 289 7.76 13.15 -12.33
N ASN A 290 8.45 14.28 -12.40
CA ASN A 290 8.02 15.59 -11.87
C ASN A 290 7.79 15.62 -10.35
N SER A 291 8.41 14.70 -9.61
CA SER A 291 8.29 14.65 -8.15
C SER A 291 9.08 15.80 -7.49
N LEU A 292 8.46 16.99 -7.43
CA LEU A 292 8.90 18.04 -6.51
C LEU A 292 9.02 17.49 -5.07
N ILE A 293 8.26 16.45 -4.74
CA ILE A 293 8.28 15.80 -3.43
C ILE A 293 9.63 15.09 -3.16
N GLY A 294 10.10 14.26 -4.08
CA GLY A 294 11.40 13.56 -3.95
C GLY A 294 12.60 14.50 -4.09
N MET A 295 12.42 15.62 -4.80
CA MET A 295 13.46 16.63 -5.05
C MET A 295 13.51 17.75 -4.00
N TRP A 296 12.42 18.04 -3.28
CA TRP A 296 12.33 19.22 -2.39
C TRP A 296 11.76 18.94 -1.00
N VAL A 297 10.90 17.93 -0.84
CA VAL A 297 10.15 17.72 0.41
C VAL A 297 10.86 16.75 1.34
N LEU A 298 11.48 15.71 0.78
CA LEU A 298 12.20 14.70 1.56
C LEU A 298 13.58 15.20 1.99
N GLN A 299 13.94 14.90 3.24
CA GLN A 299 15.26 15.18 3.79
C GLN A 299 15.84 13.91 4.42
N PRO A 300 16.98 13.40 3.92
CA PRO A 300 17.69 13.82 2.71
C PRO A 300 16.88 13.65 1.43
N THR A 301 17.23 14.42 0.38
CA THR A 301 16.74 14.16 -0.98
C THR A 301 17.27 12.81 -1.46
N ILE A 302 16.58 12.20 -2.44
CA ILE A 302 17.01 10.90 -2.98
C ILE A 302 18.42 10.96 -3.55
N LEU A 303 18.79 12.07 -4.23
CA LEU A 303 20.14 12.23 -4.74
C LEU A 303 21.17 12.38 -3.62
N ASP A 304 20.93 13.22 -2.60
CA ASP A 304 21.87 13.37 -1.48
C ASP A 304 22.04 12.04 -0.72
N LEU A 305 20.95 11.30 -0.54
CA LEU A 305 20.99 9.97 0.05
C LEU A 305 21.91 9.02 -0.72
N LEU A 306 21.68 8.88 -2.04
CA LEU A 306 22.39 7.91 -2.88
C LEU A 306 23.84 8.35 -3.19
N ALA A 307 24.06 9.64 -3.45
CA ALA A 307 25.35 10.18 -3.91
C ALA A 307 26.28 10.64 -2.78
N SER A 308 25.75 11.02 -1.61
CA SER A 308 26.57 11.56 -0.52
C SER A 308 26.56 10.66 0.71
N ARG A 309 25.40 10.11 1.09
CA ARG A 309 25.23 9.46 2.40
C ARG A 309 25.44 7.95 2.37
N LEU A 310 25.06 7.27 1.29
CA LEU A 310 25.19 5.81 1.15
C LEU A 310 26.53 5.36 0.54
N ILE A 311 27.29 6.27 -0.09
CA ILE A 311 28.58 5.92 -0.67
C ILE A 311 29.58 5.60 0.46
N PRO A 312 30.13 4.37 0.50
CA PRO A 312 31.12 4.00 1.51
C PRO A 312 32.43 4.77 1.27
N GLN A 313 33.06 5.23 2.35
CA GLN A 313 34.41 5.83 2.25
C GLN A 313 35.46 4.80 1.81
N SER A 314 35.23 3.52 2.13
CA SER A 314 36.09 2.39 1.77
C SER A 314 35.33 1.39 0.90
N VAL A 315 35.40 1.59 -0.42
CA VAL A 315 34.74 0.76 -1.45
C VAL A 315 35.05 -0.74 -1.31
N GLY A 316 36.25 -1.09 -0.84
CA GLY A 316 36.69 -2.49 -0.69
C GLY A 316 35.99 -3.30 0.39
N ARG A 317 35.19 -2.68 1.28
CA ARG A 317 34.45 -3.38 2.34
C ARG A 317 33.02 -3.76 1.94
N VAL A 318 32.50 -3.20 0.85
CA VAL A 318 31.12 -3.44 0.41
C VAL A 318 31.10 -4.51 -0.68
N ARG A 319 30.12 -5.43 -0.58
CA ARG A 319 29.95 -6.47 -1.60
C ARG A 319 29.58 -5.87 -2.97
N PRO A 320 30.09 -6.44 -4.08
CA PRO A 320 29.85 -5.90 -5.42
C PRO A 320 28.37 -5.78 -5.81
N SER A 321 27.54 -6.74 -5.37
CA SER A 321 26.08 -6.79 -5.53
C SER A 321 25.38 -5.53 -4.98
N LEU A 322 25.75 -5.15 -3.75
CA LEU A 322 25.19 -3.99 -3.08
C LEU A 322 25.64 -2.70 -3.78
N MET A 323 26.94 -2.58 -4.08
CA MET A 323 27.47 -1.41 -4.78
C MET A 323 26.84 -1.24 -6.16
N TYR A 324 26.67 -2.33 -6.91
CA TYR A 324 25.97 -2.32 -8.19
C TYR A 324 24.54 -1.81 -8.04
N THR A 325 23.80 -2.30 -7.04
CA THR A 325 22.41 -1.90 -6.79
C THR A 325 22.29 -0.41 -6.49
N GLN A 326 23.19 0.13 -5.66
CA GLN A 326 23.24 1.57 -5.34
C GLN A 326 23.54 2.43 -6.57
N LEU A 327 24.60 2.08 -7.31
CA LEU A 327 25.00 2.81 -8.51
C LEU A 327 23.95 2.71 -9.61
N TYR A 328 23.31 1.56 -9.77
CA TYR A 328 22.25 1.35 -10.74
C TYR A 328 21.02 2.21 -10.42
N LEU A 329 20.61 2.28 -9.14
CA LEU A 329 19.52 3.15 -8.70
C LEU A 329 19.86 4.63 -8.92
N LEU A 330 21.08 5.05 -8.56
CA LEU A 330 21.57 6.40 -8.80
C LEU A 330 21.56 6.75 -10.29
N TYR A 331 22.08 5.85 -11.13
CA TYR A 331 22.07 6.00 -12.58
C TYR A 331 20.64 6.12 -13.14
N SER A 332 19.73 5.25 -12.70
CA SER A 332 18.32 5.28 -13.10
C SER A 332 17.67 6.62 -12.77
N HIS A 333 17.88 7.12 -11.54
CA HIS A 333 17.38 8.42 -11.10
C HIS A 333 17.94 9.56 -11.96
N CYS A 334 19.26 9.62 -12.14
CA CYS A 334 19.90 10.66 -12.94
C CYS A 334 19.46 10.62 -14.41
N SER A 335 19.40 9.43 -15.01
CA SER A 335 18.96 9.24 -16.40
C SER A 335 17.52 9.72 -16.60
N ARG A 336 16.63 9.44 -15.65
CA ARG A 336 15.22 9.88 -15.70
C ARG A 336 15.07 11.40 -15.71
N HIS A 337 16.01 12.11 -15.08
CA HIS A 337 16.04 13.57 -14.98
C HIS A 337 17.06 14.22 -15.94
N SER A 338 17.39 13.55 -17.05
CA SER A 338 18.33 14.06 -18.08
C SER A 338 19.68 14.50 -17.48
N HIS A 339 20.16 13.76 -16.48
CA HIS A 339 21.39 14.04 -15.71
C HIS A 339 21.43 15.46 -15.12
N PHE A 340 20.27 16.07 -14.88
CA PHE A 340 20.14 17.43 -14.35
C PHE A 340 20.83 18.52 -15.19
N ILE A 341 21.18 18.22 -16.46
CA ILE A 341 21.92 19.13 -17.37
C ILE A 341 21.17 20.46 -17.55
N THR A 342 19.85 20.40 -17.73
CA THR A 342 19.00 21.58 -17.96
C THR A 342 18.89 22.49 -16.74
N THR A 343 19.10 21.95 -15.54
CA THR A 343 19.05 22.71 -14.29
C THR A 343 20.43 23.10 -13.77
N SER A 344 21.50 22.59 -14.38
CA SER A 344 22.88 22.84 -13.97
C SER A 344 23.25 24.30 -14.16
N SER A 345 23.85 24.90 -13.13
CA SER A 345 24.46 26.23 -13.24
C SER A 345 25.70 26.23 -14.16
N LEU A 346 26.32 25.07 -14.38
CA LEU A 346 27.52 24.94 -15.21
C LEU A 346 27.20 25.01 -16.71
N VAL A 347 26.08 24.40 -17.14
CA VAL A 347 25.67 24.35 -18.56
C VAL A 347 24.69 25.48 -18.90
N GLY A 348 23.82 25.89 -17.96
CA GLY A 348 22.80 26.92 -18.18
C GLY A 348 23.33 28.32 -18.50
N VAL A 349 24.60 28.62 -18.16
CA VAL A 349 25.25 29.89 -18.53
C VAL A 349 25.53 29.99 -20.04
N THR A 350 25.55 28.86 -20.76
CA THR A 350 25.86 28.83 -22.20
C THR A 350 24.65 29.05 -23.12
N HIS A 351 23.43 29.08 -22.60
CA HIS A 351 22.23 29.47 -23.36
C HIS A 351 21.65 30.75 -22.77
N GLY A 352 22.28 31.86 -23.17
CA GLY A 352 21.90 33.21 -22.76
C GLY A 352 20.41 33.49 -22.96
N ARG A 353 19.68 33.56 -21.86
CA ARG A 353 18.71 34.63 -21.67
C ARG A 353 19.20 35.45 -20.47
N PRO A 354 19.54 36.74 -20.65
CA PRO A 354 19.79 37.60 -19.51
C PRO A 354 18.53 37.61 -18.65
N ALA A 355 18.72 37.50 -17.32
CA ALA A 355 17.63 37.66 -16.38
C ALA A 355 16.94 39.01 -16.66
N VAL A 356 15.61 39.02 -16.72
CA VAL A 356 14.83 40.23 -17.04
C VAL A 356 15.13 41.37 -16.04
N SER A 357 15.59 41.02 -14.83
CA SER A 357 16.11 41.95 -13.82
C SER A 357 17.35 42.72 -14.28
N SER A 358 18.26 42.10 -15.04
CA SER A 358 19.44 42.74 -15.61
C SER A 358 19.10 43.67 -16.79
N LEU A 359 17.98 43.43 -17.48
CA LEU A 359 17.51 44.28 -18.58
C LEU A 359 16.75 45.53 -18.08
N LEU A 360 16.19 45.47 -16.87
CA LEU A 360 15.34 46.52 -16.28
C LEU A 360 16.04 47.36 -15.19
N GLY A 361 17.32 47.11 -14.90
CA GLY A 361 18.11 47.91 -13.94
C GLY A 361 17.59 47.86 -12.50
N LEU A 362 16.87 46.81 -12.11
CA LEU A 362 16.35 46.65 -10.75
C LEU A 362 17.39 45.94 -9.87
N PRO A 363 17.58 46.37 -8.61
CA PRO A 363 18.53 45.75 -7.70
C PRO A 363 18.13 44.28 -7.47
N ALA A 364 19.12 43.38 -7.56
CA ALA A 364 18.95 41.96 -7.32
C ALA A 364 18.38 41.76 -5.90
N SER A 365 17.12 41.35 -5.80
CA SER A 365 16.57 40.88 -4.55
C SER A 365 17.17 39.52 -4.24
N ASP A 366 17.85 39.43 -3.08
CA ASP A 366 18.42 38.23 -2.48
C ASP A 366 17.32 37.23 -2.08
N ILE A 367 16.67 36.65 -3.07
CA ILE A 367 15.89 35.42 -2.92
C ILE A 367 16.61 34.43 -3.82
N SER A 368 17.24 33.42 -3.22
CA SER A 368 17.96 32.36 -3.92
C SER A 368 17.04 31.63 -4.91
N GLN A 369 16.92 32.14 -6.13
CA GLN A 369 16.20 31.53 -7.25
C GLN A 369 17.00 30.40 -7.90
N GLN A 370 17.91 29.75 -7.15
CA GLN A 370 18.65 28.61 -7.65
C GLN A 370 17.80 27.35 -7.46
N SER A 371 17.54 26.63 -8.55
CA SER A 371 16.97 25.29 -8.48
C SER A 371 17.85 24.44 -7.53
N PRO A 372 17.31 23.66 -6.59
CA PRO A 372 18.07 22.81 -5.67
C PRO A 372 18.89 21.77 -6.42
N THR A 373 18.56 21.52 -7.69
CA THR A 373 19.30 20.66 -8.59
C THR A 373 20.46 21.33 -9.33
N CYS A 374 20.74 22.61 -9.06
CA CYS A 374 21.74 23.37 -9.81
C CYS A 374 23.17 22.85 -9.64
N GLY A 375 23.47 22.20 -8.52
CA GLY A 375 24.76 21.56 -8.22
C GLY A 375 24.76 20.04 -8.38
N HIS A 376 23.77 19.46 -9.05
CA HIS A 376 23.66 18.00 -9.20
C HIS A 376 24.44 17.42 -10.38
N PHE A 377 24.82 18.26 -11.37
CA PHE A 377 25.59 17.85 -12.54
C PHE A 377 27.10 17.83 -12.24
#